data_AF-A0A9E2N5J4-F1
#
_entry.id   AF-A0A9E2N5J4-F1
#
_cell.length_a   1.000
_cell.length_b   1.000
_cell.length_c   1.000
_cell.angle_alpha   90.00
_cell.angle_beta   90.00
_cell.angle_gamma   90.00
#
_symmetry.space_group_name_H-M   'P 1'
#
loop_
_entity.id
_entity.type
_entity.pdbx_description
1 polymer ?
#
loop_
_entity_poly.entity_id
_entity_poly.type
_entity_poly.pdbx_seq_one_letter_code
_entity_poly.pdbx_strand_id
1 'polypeptide(L)'
;MRIKDLFEKWNLTGLQVKTGFVDMKWEPGDADKDAAWELYVELLTRVTTQALSIKEGTEAAALSSIFSLFATTRDILKGHGRACVTFSKVAVVVLNQVIRPFTARWHPVFETGSLEAEQRAEFRSELAALREKLISYSHILAEIADVEDITELESP
;
A
#
# COMPACT_ATOMS: atom_id res chain seq x y z
N MET A 1 -0.22 22.14 3.16
CA MET A 1 -0.04 20.82 3.79
C MET A 1 1.34 20.29 3.41
N ARG A 2 2.02 19.56 4.30
CA ARG A 2 3.26 18.81 4.02
C ARG A 2 2.92 17.34 3.83
N ILE A 3 3.81 16.57 3.17
CA ILE A 3 3.60 15.12 2.96
C ILE A 3 3.43 14.36 4.29
N LYS A 4 4.14 14.76 5.36
CA LYS A 4 3.97 14.14 6.69
C LYS A 4 2.57 14.33 7.26
N ASP A 5 1.96 15.50 7.04
CA ASP A 5 0.64 15.81 7.57
C ASP A 5 -0.41 14.88 6.92
N LEU A 6 -0.17 14.46 5.67
CA LEU A 6 -0.99 13.49 4.96
C LEU A 6 -0.87 12.08 5.55
N PHE A 7 0.35 11.64 5.89
CA PHE A 7 0.55 10.36 6.57
C PHE A 7 -0.08 10.34 7.96
N GLU A 8 0.06 11.43 8.72
CA GLU A 8 -0.56 11.60 10.04
C GLU A 8 -2.09 11.58 9.95
N LYS A 9 -2.67 12.29 8.97
CA LYS A 9 -4.12 12.34 8.73
C LYS A 9 -4.75 10.96 8.58
N TRP A 10 -4.07 10.04 7.90
CA TRP A 10 -4.56 8.68 7.64
C TRP A 10 -3.95 7.61 8.55
N ASN A 11 -3.40 8.00 9.70
CA ASN A 11 -2.82 7.08 10.69
C ASN A 11 -1.63 6.23 10.19
N LEU A 12 -0.97 6.60 9.09
CA LEU A 12 0.27 5.99 8.60
C LEU A 12 1.49 6.57 9.34
N THR A 13 1.54 6.33 10.65
CA THR A 13 2.57 6.85 11.55
C THR A 13 3.79 5.93 11.67
N GLY A 14 4.88 6.46 12.24
CA GLY A 14 6.12 5.69 12.47
C GLY A 14 7.01 5.49 11.24
N LEU A 15 6.66 6.10 10.11
CA LEU A 15 7.46 6.07 8.88
C LEU A 15 8.71 6.96 9.04
N GLN A 16 9.88 6.37 8.76
CA GLN A 16 11.17 7.05 8.77
C GLN A 16 11.33 7.85 7.47
N VAL A 17 10.89 9.10 7.50
CA VAL A 17 10.96 10.00 6.35
C VAL A 17 12.08 11.01 6.59
N LYS A 18 13.05 11.11 5.66
CA LYS A 18 14.16 12.07 5.77
C LYS A 18 13.63 13.50 5.89
N THR A 19 14.25 14.32 6.73
CA THR A 19 13.83 15.71 7.03
C THR A 19 13.51 16.54 5.78
N GLY A 20 14.37 16.50 4.75
CA GLY A 20 14.13 17.24 3.49
C GLY A 20 12.89 16.80 2.70
N PHE A 21 12.39 15.58 2.91
CA PHE A 21 11.18 15.06 2.30
C PHE A 21 9.93 15.45 3.11
N VAL A 22 10.05 15.44 4.44
CA VAL A 22 8.98 15.84 5.38
C VAL A 22 8.53 17.28 5.15
N ASP A 23 9.46 18.16 4.78
CA ASP A 23 9.19 19.58 4.59
C ASP A 23 8.68 19.97 3.20
N MET A 24 8.56 19.01 2.27
CA MET A 24 8.04 19.31 0.94
C MET A 24 6.55 19.63 0.99
N LYS A 25 6.20 20.71 0.28
CA LYS A 25 4.82 21.14 0.10
C LYS A 25 4.06 20.07 -0.68
N TRP A 26 2.89 19.72 -0.18
CA TRP A 26 1.94 18.87 -0.87
C TRP A 26 1.24 19.71 -1.94
N GLU A 27 1.60 19.48 -3.20
CA GLU A 27 1.01 20.06 -4.41
C GLU A 27 1.08 19.02 -5.55
N PRO A 28 0.15 18.03 -5.59
CA PRO A 28 0.10 17.06 -6.68
C PRO A 28 -0.16 17.72 -8.03
N GLY A 29 0.67 17.44 -9.03
CA GLY A 29 0.40 17.81 -10.42
C GLY A 29 -0.44 16.77 -11.15
N ASP A 30 -0.82 17.03 -12.42
CA ASP A 30 -1.67 16.11 -13.19
C ASP A 30 -1.07 14.70 -13.29
N ALA A 31 0.24 14.57 -13.53
CA ALA A 31 0.91 13.27 -13.56
C ALA A 31 0.93 12.56 -12.20
N ASP A 32 0.88 13.29 -11.08
CA ASP A 32 0.71 12.68 -9.75
C ASP A 32 -0.71 12.13 -9.60
N LYS A 33 -1.71 12.91 -10.04
CA LYS A 33 -3.12 12.55 -9.96
C LYS A 33 -3.41 11.29 -10.77
N ASP A 34 -2.96 11.25 -12.01
CA ASP A 34 -3.16 10.11 -12.91
C ASP A 34 -2.48 8.83 -12.37
N ALA A 35 -1.24 8.95 -11.92
CA ALA A 35 -0.50 7.83 -11.33
C ALA A 35 -1.15 7.32 -10.03
N ALA A 36 -1.64 8.24 -9.19
CA ALA A 36 -2.33 7.89 -7.96
C ALA A 36 -3.66 7.21 -8.24
N TRP A 37 -4.42 7.68 -9.23
CA TRP A 37 -5.67 7.06 -9.67
C TRP A 37 -5.45 5.62 -10.14
N GLU A 38 -4.43 5.37 -10.97
CA GLU A 38 -4.12 4.01 -11.44
C GLU A 38 -3.85 3.05 -10.27
N LEU A 39 -3.00 3.46 -9.31
CA LEU A 39 -2.70 2.61 -8.16
C LEU A 39 -3.87 2.51 -7.18
N TYR A 40 -4.70 3.54 -7.09
CA TYR A 40 -5.90 3.55 -6.26
C TYR A 40 -6.89 2.49 -6.72
N VAL A 41 -7.19 2.44 -8.03
CA VAL A 41 -8.05 1.42 -8.63
C VAL A 41 -7.50 0.01 -8.38
N GLU A 42 -6.19 -0.16 -8.53
CA GLU A 42 -5.53 -1.42 -8.22
C GLU A 42 -5.74 -1.82 -6.75
N LEU A 43 -5.60 -0.90 -5.79
CA LEU A 43 -5.82 -1.22 -4.38
C LEU A 43 -7.29 -1.50 -4.06
N LEU A 44 -8.25 -0.78 -4.63
CA LEU A 44 -9.67 -1.01 -4.34
C LEU A 44 -10.19 -2.36 -4.82
N THR A 45 -9.65 -2.85 -5.94
CA THR A 45 -10.15 -4.05 -6.62
C THR A 45 -9.40 -5.32 -6.23
N ARG A 46 -8.36 -5.20 -5.39
CA ARG A 46 -7.57 -6.34 -4.94
C ARG A 46 -8.20 -7.04 -3.75
N VAL A 47 -8.14 -8.36 -3.79
CA VAL A 47 -8.53 -9.27 -2.71
C VAL A 47 -7.81 -8.97 -1.38
N THR A 48 -6.65 -8.33 -1.41
CA THR A 48 -5.87 -7.99 -0.22
C THR A 48 -6.42 -6.81 0.56
N THR A 49 -7.21 -5.93 -0.03
CA THR A 49 -7.88 -4.81 0.66
C THR A 49 -9.33 -5.14 0.99
N GLN A 50 -9.97 -6.04 0.25
CA GLN A 50 -11.30 -6.57 0.59
C GLN A 50 -11.21 -7.65 1.66
N ALA A 51 -12.01 -7.55 2.72
CA ALA A 51 -11.93 -8.45 3.88
C ALA A 51 -12.39 -9.86 3.49
N LEU A 52 -11.45 -10.70 3.06
CA LEU A 52 -11.68 -12.14 3.08
C LEU A 52 -11.78 -12.60 4.53
N SER A 53 -12.78 -13.42 4.82
CA SER A 53 -12.90 -14.03 6.14
C SER A 53 -11.66 -14.87 6.46
N ILE A 54 -11.44 -15.18 7.74
CA ILE A 54 -10.34 -16.05 8.22
C ILE A 54 -10.37 -17.46 7.57
N LYS A 55 -11.40 -17.80 6.79
CA LYS A 55 -11.54 -19.09 6.11
C LYS A 55 -11.42 -18.99 4.58
N GLU A 56 -11.33 -17.79 4.02
CA GLU A 56 -11.31 -17.58 2.58
C GLU A 56 -9.91 -17.18 2.09
N GLY A 57 -9.59 -17.61 0.88
CA GLY A 57 -8.28 -17.40 0.26
C GLY A 57 -7.16 -18.23 0.88
N THR A 58 -6.02 -18.26 0.20
CA THR A 58 -4.79 -18.88 0.69
C THR A 58 -3.77 -17.80 1.05
N GLU A 59 -2.96 -18.06 2.07
CA GLU A 59 -1.91 -17.16 2.52
C GLU A 59 -0.87 -16.93 1.39
N ALA A 60 -0.62 -17.96 0.57
CA ALA A 60 0.23 -17.84 -0.61
C ALA A 60 -0.34 -16.85 -1.65
N ALA A 61 -1.65 -16.90 -1.92
CA ALA A 61 -2.31 -15.97 -2.83
C ALA A 61 -2.30 -14.53 -2.26
N ALA A 62 -2.54 -14.37 -0.95
CA ALA A 62 -2.45 -13.07 -0.29
C ALA A 62 -1.03 -12.47 -0.39
N LEU A 63 -0.01 -13.28 -0.08
CA LEU A 63 1.40 -12.86 -0.20
C LEU A 63 1.76 -12.50 -1.65
N SER A 64 1.33 -13.31 -2.62
CA SER A 64 1.56 -13.04 -4.05
C SER A 64 0.90 -11.73 -4.50
N SER A 65 -0.36 -11.50 -4.10
CA SER A 65 -1.07 -10.24 -4.39
C SER A 65 -0.34 -9.04 -3.79
N ILE A 66 0.08 -9.10 -2.53
CA ILE A 66 0.85 -8.02 -1.88
C ILE A 66 2.18 -7.79 -2.59
N PHE A 67 2.92 -8.86 -2.91
CA PHE A 67 4.22 -8.75 -3.58
C PHE A 67 4.11 -8.13 -4.97
N SER A 68 3.04 -8.44 -5.72
CA SER A 68 2.83 -7.87 -7.05
C SER A 68 2.68 -6.34 -7.07
N LEU A 69 2.34 -5.71 -5.94
CA LEU A 69 2.32 -4.24 -5.82
C LEU A 69 3.68 -3.61 -6.16
N PHE A 70 4.79 -4.29 -5.88
CA PHE A 70 6.11 -3.78 -6.30
C PHE A 70 6.25 -3.66 -7.82
N ALA A 71 5.70 -4.61 -8.58
CA ALA A 71 5.73 -4.57 -10.03
C ALA A 71 4.76 -3.51 -10.55
N THR A 72 3.50 -3.55 -10.10
CA THR A 72 2.44 -2.59 -10.46
C THR A 72 2.90 -1.15 -10.21
N THR A 73 3.34 -0.82 -8.99
CA THR A 73 3.81 0.55 -8.69
C THR A 73 5.01 0.94 -9.55
N ARG A 74 5.94 0.02 -9.84
CA ARG A 74 7.11 0.33 -10.68
C ARG A 74 6.70 0.64 -12.11
N ASP A 75 5.71 -0.07 -12.64
CA ASP A 75 5.24 0.14 -14.01
C ASP A 75 4.50 1.48 -14.13
N ILE A 76 3.66 1.84 -13.15
CA ILE A 76 3.03 3.17 -13.06
C ILE A 76 4.10 4.28 -13.02
N LEU A 77 5.10 4.15 -12.14
CA LEU A 77 6.19 5.13 -12.02
C LEU A 77 6.99 5.30 -13.31
N LYS A 78 7.22 4.22 -14.05
CA LYS A 78 7.90 4.27 -15.35
C LYS A 78 7.02 4.86 -16.45
N GLY A 79 5.71 4.59 -16.42
CA GLY A 79 4.74 5.11 -17.38
C GLY A 79 4.57 6.63 -17.27
N HIS A 80 4.42 7.15 -16.06
CA HIS A 80 4.28 8.59 -15.79
C HIS A 80 5.62 9.35 -15.73
N GLY A 81 6.71 8.62 -15.52
CA GLY A 81 8.06 9.15 -15.52
C GLY A 81 8.29 10.19 -14.41
N ARG A 82 9.26 11.09 -14.63
CA ARG A 82 9.74 12.05 -13.62
C ARG A 82 8.73 13.12 -13.19
N ALA A 83 7.55 13.19 -13.81
CA ALA A 83 6.55 14.22 -13.52
C ALA A 83 5.69 13.88 -12.28
N CYS A 84 5.50 12.59 -11.97
CA CYS A 84 4.72 12.13 -10.82
C CYS A 84 5.53 12.16 -9.49
N VAL A 85 6.08 13.33 -9.15
CA VAL A 85 7.02 13.49 -8.03
C VAL A 85 6.39 13.23 -6.66
N THR A 86 5.17 13.71 -6.41
CA THR A 86 4.46 13.53 -5.12
C THR A 86 4.04 12.08 -4.94
N PHE A 87 3.46 11.47 -5.97
CA PHE A 87 3.09 10.06 -5.99
C PHE A 87 4.32 9.16 -5.78
N SER A 88 5.40 9.40 -6.54
CA SER A 88 6.65 8.64 -6.45
C SER A 88 7.17 8.54 -5.02
N LYS A 89 7.12 9.67 -4.32
CA LYS A 89 7.58 9.80 -2.95
C LYS A 89 6.75 8.94 -2.00
N VAL A 90 5.43 9.12 -2.03
CA VAL A 90 4.51 8.36 -1.18
C VAL A 90 4.63 6.86 -1.46
N ALA A 91 4.59 6.48 -2.74
CA ALA A 91 4.66 5.09 -3.17
C ALA A 91 5.96 4.40 -2.75
N VAL A 92 7.11 5.05 -2.92
CA VAL A 92 8.41 4.50 -2.50
C VAL A 92 8.51 4.30 -0.98
N VAL A 93 7.93 5.22 -0.20
CA VAL A 93 7.89 5.08 1.27
C VAL A 93 7.04 3.88 1.66
N VAL A 94 5.82 3.76 1.13
CA VAL A 94 4.90 2.66 1.46
C VAL A 94 5.47 1.31 1.02
N LEU A 95 5.97 1.19 -0.22
CA LEU A 95 6.60 -0.04 -0.71
C LEU A 95 7.73 -0.52 0.20
N ASN A 96 8.61 0.39 0.65
CA ASN A 96 9.82 -0.01 1.37
C ASN A 96 9.65 -0.13 2.89
N GLN A 97 8.75 0.63 3.50
CA GLN A 97 8.60 0.67 4.95
C GLN A 97 7.34 -0.05 5.45
N VAL A 98 6.33 -0.21 4.60
CA VAL A 98 5.08 -0.89 4.95
C VAL A 98 5.06 -2.29 4.33
N ILE A 99 5.25 -2.39 3.02
CA ILE A 99 5.06 -3.67 2.29
C ILE A 99 6.30 -4.57 2.38
N ARG A 100 7.51 -4.02 2.13
CA ARG A 100 8.76 -4.79 2.11
C ARG A 100 8.99 -5.62 3.38
N PRO A 101 8.82 -5.10 4.61
CA PRO A 101 9.07 -5.88 5.82
C PRO A 101 8.18 -7.13 5.89
N PHE A 102 6.90 -7.00 5.53
CA PHE A 102 5.96 -8.12 5.49
C PHE A 102 6.39 -9.16 4.45
N THR A 103 6.63 -8.73 3.20
CA THR A 103 7.00 -9.68 2.13
C THR A 103 8.35 -10.35 2.40
N ALA A 104 9.34 -9.60 2.91
CA ALA A 104 10.68 -10.14 3.19
C ALA A 104 10.67 -11.17 4.32
N ARG A 105 9.77 -11.01 5.29
CA ARG A 105 9.58 -11.99 6.36
C ARG A 105 8.98 -13.30 5.83
N TRP A 106 7.92 -13.20 5.04
CA TRP A 106 7.10 -14.37 4.71
C TRP A 106 7.55 -15.11 3.45
N HIS A 107 8.17 -14.46 2.45
CA HIS A 107 8.64 -15.13 1.23
C HIS A 107 9.52 -16.36 1.49
N PRO A 108 10.59 -16.29 2.31
CA PRO A 108 11.44 -17.45 2.56
C PRO A 108 10.67 -18.61 3.19
N VAL A 109 9.69 -18.32 4.06
CA VAL A 109 8.89 -19.37 4.72
C VAL A 109 8.04 -20.12 3.70
N PHE A 110 7.41 -19.42 2.75
CA PHE A 110 6.64 -20.04 1.67
C PHE A 110 7.49 -20.80 0.65
N GLU A 111 8.77 -20.45 0.48
CA GLU A 111 9.71 -21.22 -0.34
C GLU A 111 10.04 -22.59 0.29
N THR A 112 10.01 -22.68 1.62
CA THR A 112 10.29 -23.95 2.34
C THR A 112 9.10 -24.90 2.40
N GLY A 113 7.90 -24.43 2.10
CA GLY A 113 6.69 -25.25 2.10
C GLY A 113 5.45 -24.51 2.61
N SER A 114 4.51 -25.27 3.16
CA SER A 114 3.29 -24.69 3.75
C SER A 114 3.56 -24.17 5.16
N LEU A 115 2.82 -23.13 5.57
CA LEU A 115 2.89 -22.62 6.94
C LEU A 115 2.31 -23.65 7.93
N GLU A 116 3.08 -23.90 9.00
CA GLU A 116 2.60 -24.57 10.21
C GLU A 116 1.46 -23.76 10.87
N ALA A 117 0.71 -24.38 11.78
CA ALA A 117 -0.47 -23.76 12.37
C ALA A 117 -0.17 -22.42 13.06
N GLU A 118 0.92 -22.35 13.83
CA GLU A 118 1.37 -21.16 14.54
C GLU A 118 1.80 -20.06 13.56
N GLN A 119 2.59 -20.43 12.55
CA GLN A 119 3.06 -19.50 11.51
C GLN A 119 1.89 -18.95 10.69
N ARG A 120 0.86 -19.78 10.43
CA ARG A 120 -0.35 -19.36 9.73
C ARG A 120 -1.15 -18.35 10.54
N ALA A 121 -1.31 -18.58 11.83
CA ALA A 121 -1.99 -17.64 12.72
C ALA A 121 -1.24 -16.31 12.77
N GLU A 122 0.09 -16.35 12.87
CA GLU A 122 0.94 -15.15 12.86
C GLU A 122 0.87 -14.39 11.53
N PHE A 123 0.98 -15.09 10.40
CA PHE A 123 0.82 -14.51 9.06
C PHE A 123 -0.52 -13.78 8.93
N ARG A 124 -1.61 -14.41 9.36
CA ARG A 124 -2.96 -13.81 9.27
C ARG A 124 -3.11 -12.58 10.17
N SER A 125 -2.51 -12.61 11.37
CA SER A 125 -2.47 -11.46 12.27
C SER A 125 -1.72 -10.27 11.65
N GLU A 126 -0.53 -10.52 11.10
CA GLU A 126 0.25 -9.48 10.42
C GLU A 126 -0.38 -8.99 9.13
N LEU A 127 -1.03 -9.88 8.39
CA LEU A 127 -1.80 -9.52 7.22
C LEU A 127 -2.93 -8.56 7.61
N ALA A 128 -3.67 -8.83 8.69
CA ALA A 128 -4.70 -7.91 9.19
C ALA A 128 -4.10 -6.53 9.53
N ALA A 129 -2.97 -6.48 10.23
CA ALA A 129 -2.30 -5.22 10.54
C ALA A 129 -1.76 -4.48 9.29
N LEU A 130 -1.32 -5.22 8.27
CA LEU A 130 -0.90 -4.64 6.99
C LEU A 130 -2.10 -4.09 6.21
N ARG A 131 -3.25 -4.77 6.26
CA ARG A 131 -4.49 -4.35 5.57
C ARG A 131 -4.93 -2.97 6.02
N GLU A 132 -4.96 -2.71 7.33
CA GLU A 132 -5.27 -1.37 7.87
C GLU A 132 -4.37 -0.30 7.26
N LYS A 133 -3.07 -0.58 7.13
CA LYS A 133 -2.11 0.35 6.51
C LYS A 133 -2.33 0.53 5.01
N LEU A 134 -2.79 -0.50 4.30
CA LEU A 134 -3.12 -0.43 2.88
C LEU A 134 -4.44 0.32 2.63
N ILE A 135 -5.40 0.24 3.57
CA ILE A 135 -6.63 1.06 3.56
C ILE A 135 -6.24 2.53 3.75
N SER A 136 -5.44 2.85 4.77
CA SER A 136 -4.85 4.19 4.95
C SER A 136 -4.12 4.69 3.69
N TYR A 137 -3.40 3.81 3.01
CA TYR A 137 -2.71 4.17 1.78
C TYR A 137 -3.69 4.47 0.64
N SER A 138 -4.79 3.74 0.54
CA SER A 138 -5.83 3.95 -0.48
C SER A 138 -6.47 5.34 -0.32
N HIS A 139 -6.77 5.76 0.91
CA HIS A 139 -7.25 7.11 1.19
C HIS A 139 -6.24 8.20 0.77
N ILE A 140 -4.95 7.98 1.04
CA ILE A 140 -3.88 8.88 0.58
C ILE A 140 -3.86 8.97 -0.95
N LEU A 141 -4.04 7.86 -1.66
CA LEU A 141 -4.06 7.85 -3.11
C LEU A 141 -5.29 8.58 -3.67
N ALA A 142 -6.46 8.42 -3.07
CA ALA A 142 -7.66 9.18 -3.44
C ALA A 142 -7.45 10.70 -3.30
N GLU A 143 -6.80 11.14 -2.22
CA GLU A 143 -6.44 12.56 -2.05
C GLU A 143 -5.42 13.07 -3.06
N ILE A 144 -4.41 12.26 -3.42
CA ILE A 144 -3.44 12.65 -4.45
C ILE A 144 -4.13 12.71 -5.81
N ALA A 145 -5.04 11.77 -6.10
CA ALA A 145 -5.81 11.69 -7.33
C ALA A 145 -6.89 12.79 -7.46
N ASP A 146 -7.25 13.46 -6.36
CA ASP A 146 -8.30 14.49 -6.33
C ASP A 146 -9.66 13.94 -6.77
N VAL A 147 -10.00 12.75 -6.27
CA VAL A 147 -11.23 12.01 -6.56
C VAL A 147 -12.06 11.76 -5.30
N GLU A 148 -13.33 11.40 -5.49
CA GLU A 148 -14.17 10.90 -4.39
C GLU A 148 -13.55 9.63 -3.82
N ASP A 149 -13.38 9.61 -2.49
CA ASP A 149 -12.82 8.47 -1.80
C ASP A 149 -13.89 7.41 -1.56
N ILE A 150 -13.74 6.31 -2.30
CA ILE A 150 -14.62 5.15 -2.31
C ILE A 150 -14.00 3.93 -1.63
N THR A 151 -12.95 4.12 -0.82
CA THR A 151 -12.21 3.02 -0.16
C THR A 151 -13.09 2.15 0.71
N GLU A 152 -14.13 2.71 1.31
CA GLU A 152 -15.02 2.05 2.27
C GLU A 152 -16.45 1.85 1.73
N LEU A 153 -16.66 1.88 0.40
CA LEU A 153 -17.99 1.78 -0.23
C LEU A 153 -18.82 0.57 0.21
N GLU A 154 -18.17 -0.57 0.44
CA GLU A 154 -18.84 -1.83 0.79
C GLU A 154 -18.72 -2.19 2.27
N SER A 155 -18.56 -1.19 3.15
CA SER A 155 -18.52 -1.44 4.59
C SER A 155 -19.75 -2.26 5.04
N PRO A 156 -19.56 -3.46 5.63
CA PRO A 156 -20.66 -4.25 6.18
C PRO A 156 -21.29 -3.63 7.43
#